data_AF-A0A1Y5TPY8-F1
#
_entry.id   AF-A0A1Y5TPY8-F1
#
_cell.length_a   1.000
_cell.length_b   1.000
_cell.length_c   1.000
_cell.angle_alpha   90.00
_cell.angle_beta   90.00
_cell.angle_gamma   90.00
#
_symmetry.space_group_name_H-M   'P 1'
#
loop_
_entity.id
_entity.type
_entity.pdbx_description
1 polymer ?
#
loop_
_entity_poly.entity_id
_entity_poly.type
_entity_poly.pdbx_seq_one_letter_code
_entity_poly.pdbx_strand_id
1 'polypeptide(L)'
;MHSVFTFPAAFSSAECDAIIALAHEDELRDAGLTKGQTDHNYRRADLAWLDERAGTDWVMTRIIDVVAQANRSHFDFALTEFGESPQIARYGADREGHFIWHSDIGDGAFAAKRKLTLVVQLSDPDSYAGGALELWPASHTQTAQTARGTATLFPSFVLHRVTPVTQGERYSLTTWAHGPLFR
;
A
#
# COMPACT_ATOMS: atom_id res chain seq x y z
N MET A 1 -4.55 -22.56 -3.04
CA MET A 1 -4.99 -21.16 -3.22
C MET A 1 -3.99 -20.29 -2.49
N HIS A 2 -3.17 -19.53 -3.22
CA HIS A 2 -2.20 -18.63 -2.61
C HIS A 2 -2.92 -17.32 -2.31
N SER A 3 -3.02 -16.98 -1.04
CA SER A 3 -3.69 -15.80 -0.49
C SER A 3 -2.87 -14.52 -0.59
N VAL A 4 -1.59 -14.64 -0.93
CA VAL A 4 -0.67 -13.52 -1.14
C VAL A 4 0.13 -13.82 -2.40
N PHE A 5 0.29 -12.81 -3.24
CA PHE A 5 1.10 -12.88 -4.45
C PHE A 5 2.12 -11.75 -4.45
N THR A 6 3.33 -12.05 -4.91
CA THR A 6 4.43 -11.09 -4.97
C THR A 6 4.84 -10.92 -6.42
N PHE A 7 4.86 -9.66 -6.87
CA PHE A 7 5.37 -9.24 -8.16
C PHE A 7 6.72 -8.53 -7.95
N PRO A 8 7.86 -9.22 -8.13
CA PRO A 8 9.18 -8.61 -7.99
C PRO A 8 9.38 -7.57 -9.09
N ALA A 9 10.06 -6.47 -8.77
CA ALA A 9 10.39 -5.40 -9.72
C ALA A 9 9.18 -4.85 -10.50
N ALA A 10 8.02 -4.74 -9.85
CA ALA A 10 6.83 -4.09 -10.42
C ALA A 10 7.10 -2.61 -10.77
N PHE A 11 7.98 -1.96 -10.01
CA PHE A 11 8.53 -0.64 -10.28
C PHE A 11 10.06 -0.69 -10.23
N SER A 12 10.72 0.08 -11.08
CA SER A 12 12.17 0.29 -10.99
C SER A 12 12.54 1.20 -9.83
N SER A 13 13.82 1.22 -9.42
CA SER A 13 14.29 2.12 -8.37
C SER A 13 14.04 3.60 -8.70
N ALA A 14 14.26 4.00 -9.97
CA ALA A 14 14.02 5.37 -10.42
C ALA A 14 12.53 5.74 -10.40
N GLU A 15 11.64 4.81 -10.76
CA GLU A 15 10.20 5.00 -10.62
C GLU A 15 9.79 5.10 -9.14
N CYS A 16 10.40 4.32 -8.25
CA CYS A 16 10.18 4.43 -6.81
C CYS A 16 10.64 5.79 -6.27
N ASP A 17 11.80 6.30 -6.69
CA ASP A 17 12.28 7.64 -6.33
C ASP A 17 11.29 8.72 -6.79
N ALA A 18 10.80 8.61 -8.03
CA ALA A 18 9.81 9.53 -8.58
C ALA A 18 8.51 9.51 -7.77
N ILE A 19 8.02 8.33 -7.37
CA ILE A 19 6.80 8.21 -6.53
C ILE A 19 7.03 8.80 -5.14
N ILE A 20 8.18 8.56 -4.51
CA ILE A 20 8.50 9.14 -3.19
C ILE A 20 8.56 10.66 -3.27
N ALA A 21 9.16 11.23 -4.33
CA ALA A 21 9.23 12.67 -4.51
C ALA A 21 7.84 13.34 -4.56
N LEU A 22 6.83 12.64 -5.08
CA LEU A 22 5.44 13.13 -5.06
C LEU A 22 4.92 13.30 -3.63
N ALA A 23 5.31 12.47 -2.66
CA ALA A 23 4.88 12.64 -1.27
C ALA A 23 5.48 13.91 -0.61
N HIS A 24 6.69 14.31 -1.00
CA HIS A 24 7.35 15.50 -0.45
C HIS A 24 6.82 16.81 -1.05
N GLU A 25 6.27 16.77 -2.26
CA GLU A 25 5.60 17.94 -2.82
C GLU A 25 4.40 18.40 -1.97
N ASP A 26 3.77 17.52 -1.18
CA ASP A 26 2.77 17.90 -0.18
C ASP A 26 3.38 18.60 1.02
N GLU A 27 4.53 18.14 1.54
CA GLU A 27 5.25 18.85 2.60
C GLU A 27 5.66 20.27 2.17
N LEU A 28 5.89 20.48 0.87
CA LEU A 28 6.22 21.78 0.28
C LEU A 28 4.99 22.65 -0.04
N ARG A 29 3.82 22.06 -0.27
CA ARG A 29 2.57 22.78 -0.54
C ARG A 29 1.74 23.05 0.72
N ASP A 30 1.95 22.27 1.78
CA ASP A 30 1.18 22.37 3.01
C ASP A 30 2.06 22.19 4.26
N ALA A 31 2.22 23.28 5.02
CA ALA A 31 2.56 23.21 6.44
C ALA A 31 1.43 22.57 7.28
N GLY A 32 0.36 22.09 6.64
CA GLY A 32 -0.72 21.32 7.22
C GLY A 32 -0.93 19.99 6.49
N LEU A 33 -0.12 18.97 6.81
CA LEU A 33 -0.56 17.59 6.65
C LEU A 33 -1.99 17.48 7.17
N THR A 34 -2.92 17.02 6.34
CA THR A 34 -4.22 16.55 6.83
C THR A 34 -3.93 15.40 7.78
N LYS A 35 -3.85 15.72 9.08
CA LYS A 35 -3.93 14.77 10.17
C LYS A 35 -5.33 14.19 10.12
N GLY A 36 -5.58 13.25 9.21
CA GLY A 36 -6.69 12.35 9.33
C GLY A 36 -6.59 11.76 10.73
N GLN A 37 -7.52 12.12 11.62
CA GLN A 37 -7.59 11.55 12.96
C GLN A 37 -8.01 10.09 12.82
N THR A 38 -7.06 9.26 12.42
CA THR A 38 -7.04 7.87 12.83
C THR A 38 -6.36 7.88 14.19
N ASP A 39 -6.99 7.23 15.18
CA ASP A 39 -6.41 7.02 16.50
C ASP A 39 -4.91 6.70 16.34
N HIS A 40 -4.03 7.49 16.96
CA HIS A 40 -2.57 7.33 16.79
C HIS A 40 -2.06 5.98 17.29
N ASN A 41 -2.89 5.21 18.00
CA ASN A 41 -2.64 3.82 18.37
C ASN A 41 -3.02 2.81 17.27
N TYR A 42 -3.84 3.22 16.30
CA TYR A 42 -4.28 2.41 15.17
C TYR A 42 -3.31 2.52 13.99
N ARG A 43 -2.99 3.75 13.57
CA ARG A 43 -2.02 4.03 12.51
C ARG A 43 -1.20 5.26 12.83
N ARG A 44 0.08 5.19 12.52
CA ARG A 44 1.02 6.28 12.65
C ARG A 44 1.88 6.38 11.39
N ALA A 45 1.41 7.21 10.46
CA ALA A 45 2.03 7.45 9.16
C ALA A 45 1.63 8.83 8.64
N ASP A 46 2.46 9.42 7.78
CA ASP A 46 2.07 10.56 6.95
C ASP A 46 1.58 10.03 5.60
N LEU A 47 0.49 10.59 5.07
CA LEU A 47 -0.19 10.09 3.88
C LEU A 47 -0.27 11.16 2.80
N ALA A 48 -0.04 10.76 1.55
CA ALA A 48 -0.26 11.55 0.35
C ALA A 48 -1.08 10.74 -0.65
N TRP A 49 -1.91 11.39 -1.46
CA TRP A 49 -2.74 10.74 -2.48
C TRP A 49 -2.36 11.23 -3.89
N LEU A 50 -2.39 10.33 -4.88
CA LEU A 50 -1.88 10.64 -6.23
C LEU A 50 -2.84 11.40 -7.16
N ASP A 51 -4.14 11.38 -6.88
CA ASP A 51 -5.20 12.04 -7.67
C ASP A 51 -5.13 13.57 -7.63
N GLU A 52 -4.46 14.13 -6.64
CA GLU A 52 -4.21 15.57 -6.55
C GLU A 52 -3.06 16.05 -7.46
N ARG A 53 -2.50 15.17 -8.31
CA ARG A 53 -1.26 15.42 -9.05
C ARG A 53 -1.36 15.12 -10.54
N ALA A 54 -1.09 16.14 -11.36
CA ALA A 54 -0.90 15.97 -12.80
C ALA A 54 0.36 15.13 -13.10
N GLY A 55 0.31 14.29 -14.14
CA GLY A 55 1.47 13.53 -14.62
C GLY A 55 1.73 12.19 -13.91
N THR A 56 0.81 11.72 -13.06
CA THR A 56 0.92 10.44 -12.33
C THR A 56 0.23 9.27 -13.04
N ASP A 57 -0.32 9.50 -14.24
CA ASP A 57 -1.06 8.50 -15.04
C ASP A 57 -0.27 7.21 -15.27
N TRP A 58 1.05 7.31 -15.39
CA TRP A 58 1.93 6.16 -15.60
C TRP A 58 1.96 5.21 -14.39
N VAL A 59 1.80 5.74 -13.17
CA VAL A 59 1.74 4.94 -11.93
C VAL A 59 0.46 4.11 -11.95
N MET A 60 -0.67 4.74 -12.26
CA MET A 60 -1.95 4.05 -12.38
C MET A 60 -1.94 3.00 -13.49
N THR A 61 -1.34 3.31 -14.63
CA THR A 61 -1.19 2.36 -15.73
C THR A 61 -0.41 1.12 -15.28
N ARG A 62 0.73 1.31 -14.60
CA ARG A 62 1.53 0.20 -14.05
C ARG A 62 0.77 -0.60 -13.00
N ILE A 63 0.04 0.05 -12.10
CA ILE A 63 -0.82 -0.61 -11.10
C ILE A 63 -1.84 -1.50 -11.78
N ILE A 64 -2.57 -0.98 -12.77
CA ILE A 64 -3.61 -1.71 -13.50
C ILE A 64 -3.02 -2.96 -14.14
N ASP A 65 -1.86 -2.85 -14.80
CA ASP A 65 -1.19 -3.99 -15.44
C ASP A 65 -0.78 -5.07 -14.43
N VAL A 66 -0.14 -4.67 -13.33
CA VAL A 66 0.31 -5.58 -12.26
C VAL A 66 -0.88 -6.30 -11.62
N VAL A 67 -1.93 -5.56 -11.25
CA VAL A 67 -3.13 -6.12 -10.65
C VAL A 67 -3.86 -7.03 -11.63
N ALA A 68 -4.01 -6.64 -12.89
CA ALA A 68 -4.70 -7.45 -13.89
C ALA A 68 -3.95 -8.76 -14.16
N GLN A 69 -2.61 -8.74 -14.22
CA GLN A 69 -1.80 -9.94 -14.36
C GLN A 69 -1.95 -10.86 -13.14
N ALA A 70 -1.74 -10.33 -11.93
CA ALA A 70 -1.85 -11.10 -10.70
C ALA A 70 -3.27 -11.67 -10.49
N ASN A 71 -4.31 -10.90 -10.82
CA ASN A 71 -5.68 -11.36 -10.71
C ASN A 71 -5.96 -12.53 -11.66
N ARG A 72 -5.54 -12.42 -12.93
CA ARG A 72 -5.72 -13.51 -13.92
C ARG A 72 -4.99 -14.79 -13.55
N SER A 73 -3.81 -14.72 -12.93
CA SER A 73 -3.00 -15.91 -12.64
C SER A 73 -3.15 -16.47 -11.23
N HIS A 74 -3.64 -15.70 -10.24
CA HIS A 74 -3.67 -16.13 -8.84
C HIS A 74 -5.00 -15.98 -8.10
N PHE A 75 -5.78 -14.93 -8.37
CA PHE A 75 -6.91 -14.56 -7.51
C PHE A 75 -8.29 -14.79 -8.13
N ASP A 76 -8.42 -14.54 -9.43
CA ASP A 76 -9.65 -14.71 -10.20
C ASP A 76 -10.88 -13.96 -9.62
N PHE A 77 -10.66 -12.75 -9.08
CA PHE A 77 -11.77 -11.91 -8.65
C PHE A 77 -12.40 -11.17 -9.83
N ALA A 78 -13.71 -10.96 -9.77
CA ALA A 78 -14.43 -10.04 -10.64
C ALA A 78 -14.09 -8.58 -10.26
N LEU A 79 -13.00 -8.06 -10.81
CA LEU A 79 -12.59 -6.67 -10.65
C LEU A 79 -13.33 -5.79 -11.67
N THR A 80 -13.85 -4.66 -11.23
CA THR A 80 -14.66 -3.76 -12.05
C THR A 80 -14.08 -2.35 -12.15
N GLU A 81 -13.38 -1.88 -11.13
CA GLU A 81 -12.89 -0.50 -11.06
C GLU A 81 -11.71 -0.33 -10.09
N PHE A 82 -11.03 0.80 -10.21
CA PHE A 82 -10.19 1.39 -9.18
C PHE A 82 -10.90 2.66 -8.71
N GLY A 83 -11.75 2.53 -7.69
CA GLY A 83 -12.59 3.62 -7.18
C GLY A 83 -11.89 4.54 -6.17
N GLU A 84 -10.63 4.24 -5.83
CA GLU A 84 -9.86 4.98 -4.84
C GLU A 84 -8.44 5.25 -5.35
N SER A 85 -7.97 6.44 -5.03
CA SER A 85 -6.68 6.95 -5.46
C SER A 85 -5.54 6.20 -4.78
N PRO A 86 -4.39 5.98 -5.45
CA PRO A 86 -3.24 5.40 -4.78
C PRO A 86 -2.75 6.30 -3.64
N GLN A 87 -2.47 5.66 -2.52
CA GLN A 87 -1.99 6.29 -1.29
C GLN A 87 -0.49 6.01 -1.13
N ILE A 88 0.32 7.05 -1.04
CA ILE A 88 1.68 6.94 -0.55
C ILE A 88 1.65 7.10 0.97
N ALA A 89 2.32 6.21 1.68
CA ALA A 89 2.45 6.25 3.14
C ALA A 89 3.91 6.30 3.56
N ARG A 90 4.26 7.26 4.42
CA ARG A 90 5.55 7.40 5.08
C ARG A 90 5.43 6.97 6.54
N TYR A 91 6.30 6.06 6.96
CA TYR A 91 6.46 5.61 8.34
C TYR A 91 7.87 6.00 8.83
N GLY A 92 7.95 6.96 9.75
CA GLY A 92 9.22 7.46 10.30
C GLY A 92 9.57 6.84 11.65
N ALA A 93 10.87 6.60 11.89
CA ALA A 93 11.38 6.10 13.17
C ALA A 93 11.19 7.09 14.34
N ASP A 94 11.17 8.39 14.04
CA ASP A 94 10.98 9.50 14.99
C ASP A 94 9.71 9.35 15.83
N ARG A 95 8.70 8.66 15.28
CA ARG A 95 7.47 8.33 15.97
C ARG A 95 7.17 6.84 15.93
N GLU A 96 8.11 5.93 15.72
CA GLU A 96 7.79 4.49 15.63
C GLU A 96 6.64 4.19 14.66
N GLY A 97 6.68 4.76 13.46
CA GLY A 97 5.59 4.69 12.48
C GLY A 97 5.14 3.24 12.24
N HIS A 98 3.84 2.99 12.29
CA HIS A 98 3.24 1.65 12.21
C HIS A 98 1.78 1.70 11.73
N PHE A 99 1.21 0.53 11.51
CA PHE A 99 -0.22 0.34 11.34
C PHE A 99 -0.57 -1.02 11.97
N ILE A 100 -1.42 -1.05 13.00
CA ILE A 100 -1.79 -2.29 13.68
C ILE A 100 -2.55 -3.27 12.77
N TRP A 101 -2.80 -4.49 13.26
CA TRP A 101 -3.58 -5.48 12.54
C TRP A 101 -4.95 -4.94 12.13
N HIS A 102 -5.21 -4.94 10.83
CA HIS A 102 -6.47 -4.48 10.25
C HIS A 102 -6.78 -5.22 8.95
N SER A 103 -8.00 -5.03 8.47
CA SER A 103 -8.46 -5.46 7.16
C SER A 103 -8.84 -4.21 6.37
N ASP A 104 -8.64 -4.26 5.05
CA ASP A 104 -8.96 -3.13 4.18
C ASP A 104 -10.43 -3.12 3.75
N ILE A 105 -11.13 -4.26 3.76
CA ILE A 105 -12.59 -4.28 3.61
C ILE A 105 -13.26 -3.74 4.88
N GLY A 106 -14.35 -3.00 4.71
CA GLY A 106 -15.17 -2.46 5.79
C GLY A 106 -16.52 -1.95 5.28
N ASP A 107 -17.31 -1.30 6.13
CA ASP A 107 -18.71 -0.94 5.83
C ASP A 107 -18.89 0.29 4.90
N GLY A 108 -17.80 0.97 4.53
CA GLY A 108 -17.84 2.13 3.64
C GLY A 108 -18.19 1.77 2.18
N ALA A 109 -18.77 2.71 1.42
CA ALA A 109 -19.25 2.47 0.05
C ALA A 109 -18.19 1.91 -0.91
N PHE A 110 -16.94 2.38 -0.79
CA PHE A 110 -15.79 1.83 -1.52
C PHE A 110 -15.14 0.67 -0.76
N ALA A 111 -14.93 0.82 0.55
CA ALA A 111 -14.29 -0.19 1.39
C ALA A 111 -14.96 -1.57 1.27
N ALA A 112 -16.30 -1.63 1.24
CA ALA A 112 -17.09 -2.87 1.14
C ALA A 112 -16.89 -3.61 -0.20
N LYS A 113 -16.38 -2.90 -1.21
CA LYS A 113 -16.14 -3.42 -2.57
C LYS A 113 -14.67 -3.77 -2.84
N ARG A 114 -13.74 -3.45 -1.94
CA ARG A 114 -12.31 -3.74 -2.12
C ARG A 114 -12.09 -5.25 -2.21
N LYS A 115 -11.49 -5.71 -3.31
CA LYS A 115 -11.20 -7.12 -3.58
C LYS A 115 -9.74 -7.44 -3.36
N LEU A 116 -8.87 -6.65 -3.98
CA LEU A 116 -7.42 -6.81 -3.86
C LEU A 116 -6.82 -5.53 -3.33
N THR A 117 -5.95 -5.68 -2.35
CA THR A 117 -5.00 -4.66 -1.91
C THR A 117 -3.68 -4.93 -2.61
N LEU A 118 -3.07 -3.89 -3.17
CA LEU A 118 -1.69 -3.90 -3.64
C LEU A 118 -0.88 -2.94 -2.78
N VAL A 119 0.25 -3.42 -2.25
CA VAL A 119 1.25 -2.61 -1.53
C VAL A 119 2.59 -2.76 -2.21
N VAL A 120 3.18 -1.66 -2.67
CA VAL A 120 4.53 -1.61 -3.24
C VAL A 120 5.50 -1.07 -2.19
N GLN A 121 6.60 -1.79 -2.01
CA GLN A 121 7.72 -1.34 -1.20
C GLN A 121 8.53 -0.28 -1.98
N LEU A 122 8.51 0.98 -1.54
CA LEU A 122 9.19 2.08 -2.25
C LEU A 122 10.58 2.38 -1.69
N SER A 123 10.78 2.24 -0.37
CA SER A 123 12.11 2.43 0.24
C SER A 123 13.05 1.28 -0.06
N ASP A 124 14.34 1.59 -0.16
CA ASP A 124 15.41 0.61 -0.09
C ASP A 124 15.39 -0.10 1.27
N PRO A 125 15.39 -1.45 1.33
CA PRO A 125 15.41 -2.17 2.61
C PRO A 125 16.62 -1.85 3.50
N ASP A 126 17.74 -1.38 2.94
CA ASP A 126 18.93 -1.04 3.71
C ASP A 126 18.86 0.39 4.31
N SER A 127 17.84 1.19 3.93
CA SER A 127 17.67 2.57 4.42
C SER A 127 16.84 2.69 5.69
N TYR A 128 16.24 1.60 6.18
CA TYR A 128 15.39 1.60 7.38
C TYR A 128 15.47 0.26 8.13
N ALA A 129 15.05 0.27 9.41
CA ALA A 129 14.89 -0.94 10.21
C ALA A 129 13.47 -1.01 10.79
N GLY A 130 12.96 -2.22 11.04
CA GLY A 130 11.56 -2.44 11.40
C GLY A 130 10.64 -2.26 10.19
N GLY A 131 9.42 -1.77 10.39
CA GLY A 131 8.53 -1.42 9.26
C GLY A 131 8.01 -2.59 8.42
N ALA A 132 8.12 -3.83 8.88
CA ALA A 132 7.74 -5.00 8.11
C ALA A 132 6.23 -5.01 7.82
N LEU A 133 5.85 -5.27 6.57
CA LEU A 133 4.48 -5.60 6.20
C LEU A 133 4.24 -7.08 6.51
N GLU A 134 3.45 -7.33 7.55
CA GLU A 134 3.04 -8.69 7.93
C GLU A 134 1.60 -8.92 7.53
N LEU A 135 1.34 -10.08 6.94
CA LEU A 135 0.04 -10.54 6.50
C LEU A 135 -0.33 -11.80 7.27
N TRP A 136 -1.61 -11.99 7.55
CA TRP A 136 -2.13 -13.17 8.24
C TRP A 136 -3.21 -13.84 7.39
N PRO A 137 -2.82 -14.49 6.29
CA PRO A 137 -3.79 -15.02 5.33
C PRO A 137 -4.47 -16.33 5.75
N ALA A 138 -3.89 -17.06 6.71
CA ALA A 138 -4.35 -18.39 7.12
C ALA A 138 -4.01 -18.62 8.60
N SER A 139 -3.52 -19.82 8.96
CA SER A 139 -3.16 -20.17 10.35
C SER A 139 -1.84 -19.57 10.84
N HIS A 140 -1.13 -18.79 10.02
CA HIS A 140 0.16 -18.21 10.36
C HIS A 140 0.35 -16.83 9.69
N THR A 141 1.26 -16.04 10.25
CA THR A 141 1.73 -14.78 9.69
C THR A 141 2.81 -15.01 8.64
N GLN A 142 2.81 -14.18 7.60
CA GLN A 142 3.80 -14.15 6.53
C GLN A 142 4.29 -12.71 6.39
N THR A 143 5.59 -12.52 6.18
CA THR A 143 6.17 -11.18 5.94
C THR A 143 6.33 -10.97 4.45
N ALA A 144 5.88 -9.81 3.95
CA ALA A 144 6.06 -9.42 2.56
C ALA A 144 7.54 -9.25 2.22
N GLN A 145 7.90 -9.45 0.95
CA GLN A 145 9.24 -9.17 0.47
C GLN A 145 9.52 -7.66 0.50
N THR A 146 10.72 -7.30 0.95
CA THR A 146 11.15 -5.91 1.18
C THR A 146 12.04 -5.35 0.07
N ALA A 147 12.30 -6.13 -0.99
CA ALA A 147 13.06 -5.63 -2.14
C ALA A 147 12.33 -4.44 -2.78
N ARG A 148 13.05 -3.34 -2.97
CA ARG A 148 12.52 -2.09 -3.52
C ARG A 148 11.82 -2.34 -4.87
N GLY A 149 10.67 -1.71 -5.06
CA GLY A 149 9.84 -1.84 -6.26
C GLY A 149 8.99 -3.11 -6.33
N THR A 150 9.06 -3.98 -5.32
CA THR A 150 8.24 -5.19 -5.25
C THR A 150 6.81 -4.84 -4.86
N ALA A 151 5.83 -5.35 -5.63
CA ALA A 151 4.42 -5.27 -5.27
C ALA A 151 3.98 -6.56 -4.55
N THR A 152 3.29 -6.41 -3.44
CA THR A 152 2.61 -7.50 -2.73
C THR A 152 1.11 -7.30 -2.87
N LEU A 153 0.42 -8.32 -3.39
CA LEU A 153 -1.02 -8.31 -3.60
C LEU A 153 -1.68 -9.37 -2.71
N PHE A 154 -2.83 -9.04 -2.16
CA PHE A 154 -3.61 -9.95 -1.31
C PHE A 154 -5.09 -9.56 -1.31
N PRO A 155 -6.01 -10.51 -1.05
CA PRO A 155 -7.41 -10.18 -0.85
C PRO A 155 -7.59 -9.17 0.27
N SER A 156 -8.39 -8.12 0.05
CA SER A 156 -8.52 -7.00 1.00
C SER A 156 -9.13 -7.37 2.36
N PHE A 157 -9.64 -8.59 2.52
CA PHE A 157 -10.08 -9.14 3.82
C PHE A 157 -8.96 -9.80 4.63
N VAL A 158 -7.76 -9.97 4.05
CA VAL A 158 -6.61 -10.52 4.78
C VAL A 158 -6.15 -9.52 5.82
N LEU A 159 -6.09 -9.98 7.08
CA LEU A 159 -5.52 -9.19 8.16
C LEU A 159 -4.05 -8.90 7.87
N HIS A 160 -3.65 -7.65 8.03
CA HIS A 160 -2.27 -7.24 7.82
C HIS A 160 -1.90 -6.06 8.73
N ARG A 161 -0.60 -5.85 8.92
CA ARG A 161 -0.05 -4.77 9.73
C ARG A 161 1.29 -4.29 9.18
N VAL A 162 1.70 -3.10 9.58
CA VAL A 162 3.07 -2.60 9.45
C VAL A 162 3.68 -2.53 10.84
N THR A 163 4.73 -3.30 11.11
CA THR A 163 5.44 -3.23 12.41
C THR A 163 6.10 -1.87 12.59
N PRO A 164 6.39 -1.42 13.83
CA PRO A 164 7.08 -0.15 14.06
C PRO A 164 8.38 -0.02 13.25
N VAL A 165 8.58 1.13 12.61
CA VAL A 165 9.88 1.55 12.06
C VAL A 165 10.76 2.03 13.20
N THR A 166 11.97 1.49 13.32
CA THR A 166 12.89 1.78 14.43
C THR A 166 14.13 2.57 14.00
N GLN A 167 14.40 2.65 12.70
CA GLN A 167 15.46 3.47 12.12
C GLN A 167 15.05 3.93 10.72
N GLY A 168 15.40 5.16 10.34
CA GLY A 168 15.15 5.69 9.01
C GLY A 168 13.65 5.90 8.72
N GLU A 169 13.30 5.81 7.44
CA GLU A 169 11.94 6.05 6.95
C GLU A 169 11.53 5.02 5.90
N ARG A 170 10.32 4.48 6.06
CA ARG A 170 9.73 3.52 5.13
C ARG A 170 8.59 4.18 4.35
N TYR A 171 8.71 4.14 3.03
CA TYR A 171 7.68 4.55 2.09
C TYR A 171 7.04 3.34 1.42
N SER A 172 5.72 3.40 1.25
CA SER A 172 4.96 2.40 0.47
C SER A 172 3.88 3.06 -0.37
N LEU A 173 3.57 2.49 -1.53
CA LEU A 173 2.42 2.86 -2.36
C LEU A 173 1.33 1.79 -2.18
N THR A 174 0.12 2.20 -1.80
CA THR A 174 -1.03 1.31 -1.61
C THR A 174 -2.17 1.71 -2.54
N THR A 175 -2.85 0.72 -3.12
CA THR A 175 -4.07 0.94 -3.91
C THR A 175 -4.98 -0.28 -3.78
N TRP A 176 -6.26 -0.08 -4.08
CA TRP A 176 -7.29 -1.11 -3.97
C TRP A 176 -8.01 -1.26 -5.30
N ALA A 177 -8.18 -2.52 -5.73
CA ALA A 177 -9.06 -2.86 -6.85
C ALA A 177 -10.42 -3.32 -6.30
N HIS A 178 -11.50 -2.85 -6.91
CA HIS A 178 -12.86 -3.05 -6.44
C HIS A 178 -13.64 -3.99 -7.34
N GLY A 179 -14.70 -4.58 -6.79
CA GLY A 179 -15.62 -5.46 -7.49
C GLY A 179 -16.99 -5.53 -6.82
N PRO A 180 -17.89 -6.43 -7.24
CA PRO A 180 -19.14 -6.70 -6.55
C PRO A 180 -18.91 -7.09 -5.09
N LEU A 181 -19.87 -6.85 -4.19
CA LEU A 181 -19.75 -7.28 -2.79
C LEU A 181 -19.36 -8.76 -2.66
N PHE A 182 -18.63 -9.12 -1.60
CA PHE A 182 -18.41 -10.54 -1.27
C PHE A 182 -19.76 -11.23 -1.00
N ARG A 183 -19.91 -12.45 -1.49
CA ARG A 183 -21.11 -13.27 -1.43
C ARG A 183 -20.72 -14.69 -1.08
#